data_AF-A0A662GRN7-F1
#
_entry.id   AF-A0A662GRN7-F1
#
_cell.length_a   1.000
_cell.length_b   1.000
_cell.length_c   1.000
_cell.angle_alpha   90.00
_cell.angle_beta   90.00
_cell.angle_gamma   90.00
#
_symmetry.space_group_name_H-M   'P 1'
#
loop_
_entity.id
_entity.type
_entity.pdbx_description
1 polymer ?
#
loop_
_entity_poly.entity_id
_entity_poly.type
_entity_poly.pdbx_seq_one_letter_code
_entity_poly.pdbx_strand_id
1 'polypeptide(L)'
;MSYSSREGKKSEIRNIKERLIQGYLAFLNGDLNIAESTYYDLYKDFPDSQLVIYNLVLVLLKKGDVESAKEILENFLKRRQAVKNRA
;
A
#
# COMPACT_ATOMS: atom_id res chain seq x y z
N MET A 1 -11.28 15.53 27.40
CA MET A 1 -9.99 15.01 26.89
C MET A 1 -10.23 14.24 25.59
N SER A 2 -9.93 14.82 24.42
CA SER A 2 -10.13 14.20 23.09
C SER A 2 -9.02 14.57 22.08
N TYR A 3 -7.98 15.28 22.54
CA TYR A 3 -6.96 15.85 21.65
C TYR A 3 -5.88 14.83 21.21
N SER A 4 -5.49 13.88 22.07
CA SER A 4 -4.40 12.92 21.77
C SER A 4 -4.71 11.94 20.62
N SER A 5 -5.97 11.53 20.45
CA SER A 5 -6.35 10.56 19.41
C SER A 5 -6.41 11.18 18.00
N ARG A 6 -6.69 12.49 17.90
CA ARG A 6 -6.77 13.20 16.61
C ARG A 6 -5.39 13.59 16.09
N GLU A 7 -4.44 13.89 16.96
CA GLU A 7 -3.07 14.21 16.57
C GLU A 7 -2.26 12.97 16.19
N GLY A 8 -2.40 11.86 16.94
CA GLY A 8 -1.80 10.57 16.59
C GLY A 8 -2.24 10.09 15.20
N LYS A 9 -3.55 10.08 14.95
CA LYS A 9 -4.11 9.70 13.64
C LYS A 9 -3.69 10.63 12.50
N LYS A 10 -3.53 11.94 12.77
CA LYS A 10 -2.99 12.90 11.78
C LYS A 10 -1.50 12.67 11.51
N SER A 11 -0.73 12.25 12.50
CA SER A 11 0.70 11.91 12.35
C SER A 11 0.86 10.64 11.52
N GLU A 12 0.08 9.60 11.80
CA GLU A 12 0.05 8.36 11.01
C GLU A 12 -0.40 8.61 9.56
N ILE A 13 -1.43 9.43 9.35
CA ILE A 13 -1.91 9.83 8.01
C ILE A 13 -0.92 10.76 7.29
N ARG A 14 -0.08 11.50 8.01
CA ARG A 14 1.00 12.28 7.40
C ARG A 14 2.12 11.37 6.93
N ASN A 15 2.51 10.43 7.79
CA ASN A 15 3.53 9.42 7.51
C ASN A 15 3.16 8.55 6.29
N ILE A 16 1.88 8.14 6.14
CA ILE A 16 1.44 7.36 4.97
C ILE A 16 1.56 8.16 3.67
N LYS A 17 1.16 9.45 3.66
CA LYS A 17 1.21 10.28 2.44
C LYS A 17 2.65 10.54 1.99
N GLU A 18 3.54 10.80 2.93
CA GLU A 18 4.96 10.98 2.66
C GLU A 18 5.56 9.70 2.04
N ARG A 19 5.29 8.53 2.63
CA ARG A 19 5.73 7.24 2.10
C ARG A 19 5.12 6.91 0.73
N LEU A 20 3.85 7.25 0.50
CA LEU A 20 3.20 7.10 -0.82
C LEU A 20 3.92 7.94 -1.89
N ILE A 21 4.28 9.19 -1.57
CA ILE A 21 5.01 10.08 -2.47
C ILE A 21 6.43 9.55 -2.71
N GLN A 22 7.14 9.12 -1.65
CA GLN A 22 8.49 8.54 -1.77
C GLN A 22 8.51 7.29 -2.66
N GLY A 23 7.57 6.37 -2.44
CA GLY A 23 7.43 5.17 -3.28
C GLY A 23 7.15 5.52 -4.74
N TYR A 24 6.32 6.54 -4.99
CA TYR A 24 5.99 6.96 -6.36
C TYR A 24 7.18 7.64 -7.04
N LEU A 25 7.93 8.48 -6.33
CA LEU A 25 9.16 9.07 -6.85
C LEU A 25 10.20 8.00 -7.19
N ALA A 26 10.40 7.02 -6.31
CA ALA A 26 11.29 5.89 -6.58
C ALA A 26 10.84 5.11 -7.82
N PHE A 27 9.53 4.87 -7.98
CA PHE A 27 8.97 4.22 -9.16
C PHE A 27 9.26 5.02 -10.45
N LEU A 28 9.04 6.34 -10.44
CA LEU A 28 9.30 7.21 -11.59
C LEU A 28 10.80 7.29 -11.95
N ASN A 29 11.67 7.23 -10.95
CA ASN A 29 13.13 7.22 -11.14
C ASN A 29 13.66 5.86 -11.64
N GLY A 30 12.82 4.82 -11.64
CA GLY A 30 13.26 3.46 -11.97
C GLY A 30 13.93 2.72 -10.82
N ASP A 31 13.92 3.29 -9.61
CA ASP A 31 14.43 2.69 -8.38
C ASP A 31 13.44 1.64 -7.83
N LEU A 32 13.13 0.63 -8.64
CA LEU A 32 12.01 -0.27 -8.39
C LEU A 32 12.14 -1.07 -7.09
N ASN A 33 13.35 -1.36 -6.63
CA ASN A 33 13.59 -2.01 -5.34
C ASN A 33 13.19 -1.11 -4.16
N ILE A 34 13.47 0.20 -4.25
CA ILE A 34 13.08 1.18 -3.22
C ILE A 34 11.57 1.36 -3.23
N ALA A 35 10.97 1.48 -4.42
CA ALA A 35 9.53 1.59 -4.57
C ALA A 35 8.82 0.37 -3.97
N GLU A 36 9.31 -0.85 -4.28
CA GLU A 36 8.73 -2.09 -3.77
C GLU A 36 8.81 -2.15 -2.25
N SER A 37 9.99 -1.94 -1.66
CA SER A 37 10.15 -1.95 -0.20
C SER A 37 9.21 -0.95 0.47
N THR A 38 9.11 0.26 -0.09
CA THR A 38 8.25 1.33 0.46
C THR A 38 6.78 0.93 0.45
N TYR A 39 6.28 0.43 -0.68
CA TYR A 39 4.88 0.01 -0.80
C TYR A 39 4.59 -1.30 -0.08
N TYR A 40 5.57 -2.20 0.05
CA TYR A 40 5.40 -3.44 0.81
C TYR A 40 5.28 -3.16 2.31
N ASP A 41 6.06 -2.24 2.85
CA ASP A 41 5.90 -1.82 4.25
C ASP A 41 4.57 -1.10 4.46
N LEU A 42 4.13 -0.28 3.50
CA LEU A 42 2.79 0.33 3.54
C LEU A 42 1.69 -0.72 3.48
N TYR A 43 1.89 -1.81 2.74
CA TYR A 43 0.94 -2.91 2.63
C TYR A 43 0.80 -3.68 3.95
N LYS A 44 1.89 -3.85 4.71
CA LYS A 44 1.83 -4.46 6.05
C LYS A 44 0.98 -3.62 7.00
N ASP A 45 1.15 -2.29 6.96
CA ASP A 45 0.43 -1.36 7.82
C ASP A 45 -1.04 -1.18 7.39
N PHE A 46 -1.30 -1.22 6.09
CA PHE A 46 -2.60 -0.92 5.49
C PHE A 46 -3.01 -1.97 4.43
N PRO A 47 -3.22 -3.24 4.84
CA PRO A 47 -3.41 -4.36 3.91
C PRO A 47 -4.70 -4.30 3.09
N ASP A 48 -5.66 -3.46 3.48
CA ASP A 48 -6.94 -3.27 2.78
C ASP A 48 -7.03 -1.91 2.07
N SER A 49 -5.94 -1.13 2.05
CA SER A 49 -5.89 0.13 1.31
C SER A 49 -5.74 -0.15 -0.18
N GLN A 50 -6.82 0.08 -0.94
CA GLN A 50 -6.83 -0.07 -2.40
C GLN A 50 -5.71 0.76 -3.06
N LEU A 51 -5.39 1.95 -2.53
CA LEU A 51 -4.34 2.80 -3.08
C LEU A 51 -2.94 2.19 -2.88
N VAL A 52 -2.65 1.63 -1.70
CA VAL A 52 -1.36 0.99 -1.42
C VAL A 52 -1.19 -0.25 -2.30
N ILE A 53 -2.24 -1.07 -2.40
CA ILE A 53 -2.24 -2.30 -3.18
C ILE A 53 -2.07 -2.01 -4.67
N TYR A 54 -2.78 -1.01 -5.19
CA TYR A 54 -2.63 -0.57 -6.59
C TYR A 54 -1.17 -0.20 -6.90
N ASN A 55 -0.54 0.60 -6.07
CA ASN A 55 0.84 1.02 -6.30
C ASN A 55 1.85 -0.13 -6.15
N LEU A 56 1.69 -1.01 -5.15
CA LEU A 56 2.55 -2.19 -5.01
C LEU A 56 2.45 -3.11 -6.23
N VAL A 57 1.24 -3.37 -6.71
CA VAL A 57 1.00 -4.18 -7.92
C VAL A 57 1.67 -3.54 -9.14
N LEU A 58 1.55 -2.21 -9.33
CA LEU A 58 2.22 -1.53 -10.43
C LEU A 58 3.75 -1.65 -10.37
N VAL A 59 4.34 -1.53 -9.19
CA VAL A 59 5.79 -1.69 -9.01
C VAL A 59 6.22 -3.11 -9.38
N LEU A 60 5.52 -4.14 -8.87
CA LEU A 60 5.83 -5.54 -9.16
C LEU A 60 5.71 -5.85 -10.66
N LEU A 61 4.66 -5.35 -11.32
CA LEU A 61 4.50 -5.48 -12.77
C LEU A 61 5.64 -4.78 -13.53
N LYS A 62 6.04 -3.59 -13.11
CA LYS A 62 7.15 -2.85 -13.73
C LYS A 62 8.50 -3.57 -13.55
N LYS A 63 8.67 -4.31 -12.45
CA LYS A 63 9.83 -5.20 -12.21
C LYS A 63 9.78 -6.50 -13.02
N GLY A 64 8.63 -6.83 -13.60
CA GLY A 64 8.40 -8.13 -14.24
C GLY A 64 8.03 -9.26 -13.28
N ASP A 65 7.82 -8.97 -11.99
CA ASP A 65 7.33 -9.94 -11.01
C ASP A 65 5.80 -10.05 -11.06
N VAL A 66 5.32 -10.68 -12.13
CA VAL A 66 3.89 -10.83 -12.40
C VAL A 66 3.22 -11.78 -11.40
N GLU A 67 3.93 -12.79 -10.92
CA GLU A 67 3.38 -13.78 -9.98
C GLU A 67 3.07 -13.13 -8.62
N SER A 68 4.02 -12.40 -8.04
CA SER A 68 3.77 -11.66 -6.79
C SER A 68 2.67 -10.61 -6.95
N ALA A 69 2.63 -9.91 -8.10
CA ALA A 69 1.60 -8.92 -8.39
C ALA A 69 0.19 -9.53 -8.38
N LYS A 70 0.05 -10.72 -9.01
CA LYS A 70 -1.20 -11.48 -9.04
C LYS A 70 -1.60 -11.93 -7.63
N GLU A 71 -0.67 -12.50 -6.88
CA GLU A 71 -0.95 -12.99 -5.52
C GLU A 71 -1.45 -11.87 -4.61
N ILE A 72 -0.78 -10.71 -4.60
CA ILE A 72 -1.17 -9.55 -3.80
C ILE A 72 -2.59 -9.09 -4.15
N LEU A 73 -2.91 -8.98 -5.45
CA LEU A 73 -4.23 -8.54 -5.90
C LEU A 73 -5.32 -9.54 -5.54
N GLU A 74 -5.09 -10.84 -5.75
CA GLU A 74 -6.05 -11.89 -5.40
C GLU A 74 -6.33 -11.92 -3.90
N ASN A 75 -5.30 -11.78 -3.07
CA ASN A 75 -5.44 -11.75 -1.63
C ASN A 75 -6.27 -10.54 -1.17
N PHE A 76 -6.05 -9.36 -1.74
CA PHE A 76 -6.88 -8.18 -1.48
C PHE A 76 -8.35 -8.41 -1.86
N LEU A 77 -8.60 -8.93 -3.06
CA LEU A 77 -9.97 -9.17 -3.54
C LEU A 77 -10.71 -10.20 -2.69
N LYS A 78 -10.03 -11.28 -2.27
CA LYS A 78 -10.60 -12.29 -1.35
C LYS A 78 -11.01 -11.64 -0.02
N ARG A 79 -10.15 -10.81 0.59
CA ARG A 79 -10.48 -10.09 1.83
C ARG A 79 -11.67 -9.16 1.64
N ARG A 80 -11.67 -8.35 0.58
CA ARG A 80 -12.78 -7.42 0.27
C ARG A 80 -14.11 -8.14 0.06
N GLN A 81 -14.11 -9.29 -0.62
CA GLN A 81 -15.32 -10.09 -0.82
C GLN A 81 -15.82 -10.72 0.48
N ALA A 82 -14.91 -11.19 1.34
CA ALA A 82 -15.26 -11.75 2.64
C ALA A 82 -15.94 -10.71 3.55
N VAL A 83 -15.50 -9.44 3.51
CA VAL A 83 -16.15 -8.34 4.24
C VAL A 83 -17.56 -8.08 3.70
N LYS A 84 -17.73 -8.05 2.36
CA LYS A 84 -19.04 -7.82 1.74
C LYS A 84 -20.08 -8.88 2.07
N ASN A 85 -19.66 -10.13 2.25
CA ASN A 85 -20.57 -11.25 2.58
C ASN A 85 -20.94 -11.31 4.07
N ARG A 86 -20.34 -10.47 4.92
CA ARG A 86 -20.60 -10.41 6.37
C ARG A 86 -21.42 -9.17 6.79
N ALA A 87 -21.71 -8.28 5.86
CA ALA A 87 -22.50 -7.06 6.05
C ALA A 87 -23.92 -7.26 5.50
#